data_AF-A0A0B8P9Z1-F1
#
_entry.id   AF-A0A0B8P9Z1-F1
#
_cell.length_a   1.000
_cell.length_b   1.000
_cell.length_c   1.000
_cell.angle_alpha   90.00
_cell.angle_beta   90.00
_cell.angle_gamma   90.00
#
_symmetry.space_group_name_H-M   'P 1'
#
loop_
_entity.id
_entity.type
_entity.pdbx_description
1 polymer ?
#
loop_
_entity_poly.entity_id
_entity_poly.type
_entity_poly.pdbx_seq_one_letter_code
_entity_poly.pdbx_strand_id
1 'polypeptide(L)'
;MLSETQDHFIYYPSQLVYASEQFAIFQNFKGRVTTQVDLKTEQMHRTTFIGEPFDPEYQILKGHCKGVGKVIRGWQRENASKNPLL
;
A
#
# COMPACT_ATOMS: atom_id res chain seq x y z
N MET A 1 -18.23 -1.93 3.28
CA MET A 1 -16.89 -1.87 2.62
C MET A 1 -16.20 -0.58 3.03
N LEU A 2 -14.86 -0.45 2.91
CA LEU A 2 -14.21 0.83 3.24
C LEU A 2 -14.64 1.97 2.31
N SER A 3 -15.10 1.63 1.10
CA SER A 3 -15.74 2.56 0.17
C SER A 3 -17.03 3.21 0.70
N GLU A 4 -17.59 2.71 1.81
CA GLU A 4 -18.79 3.21 2.46
C GLU A 4 -18.47 4.01 3.73
N THR A 5 -17.20 4.14 4.11
CA THR A 5 -16.76 4.90 5.28
C THR A 5 -16.02 6.17 4.85
N GLN A 6 -15.87 7.13 5.78
CA GLN A 6 -15.03 8.32 5.58
C GLN A 6 -13.55 8.06 5.94
N ASP A 7 -13.17 6.79 6.14
CA ASP A 7 -11.82 6.46 6.56
C ASP A 7 -10.85 6.60 5.40
N HIS A 8 -9.74 7.29 5.67
CA HIS A 8 -8.65 7.45 4.72
C HIS A 8 -7.38 6.79 5.26
N PHE A 9 -6.76 5.95 4.44
CA PHE A 9 -5.43 5.40 4.73
C PHE A 9 -4.37 6.17 3.96
N ILE A 10 -3.31 6.55 4.67
CA ILE A 10 -2.17 7.26 4.11
C ILE A 10 -1.00 6.29 4.04
N TYR A 11 -0.35 6.24 2.88
CA TYR A 11 0.87 5.45 2.66
C TYR A 11 2.05 6.37 2.37
N TYR A 12 3.22 6.00 2.85
CA TYR A 12 4.48 6.74 2.68
C TYR A 12 5.45 5.97 1.77
N PRO A 13 6.42 6.64 1.12
CA PRO A 13 7.43 5.98 0.29
C PRO A 13 8.17 4.86 1.00
N SER A 14 8.46 5.02 2.30
CA SER A 14 9.14 4.02 3.14
C SER A 14 8.33 2.74 3.36
N GLN A 15 7.03 2.77 3.09
CA GLN A 15 6.13 1.62 3.22
C GLN A 15 5.96 0.88 1.88
N LEU A 16 6.37 1.47 0.76
CA LEU A 16 6.33 0.81 -0.54
C LEU A 16 7.42 -0.26 -0.60
N VAL A 17 7.01 -1.54 -0.59
CA VAL A 17 7.94 -2.67 -0.64
C VAL A 17 8.12 -3.21 -2.06
N TYR A 18 7.12 -3.01 -2.91
CA TYR A 18 7.16 -3.45 -4.30
C TYR A 18 6.23 -2.60 -5.17
N ALA A 19 6.65 -2.31 -6.39
CA ALA A 19 5.81 -1.69 -7.42
C ALA A 19 6.14 -2.27 -8.79
N SER A 20 5.10 -2.59 -9.56
CA SER A 20 5.17 -2.92 -10.98
C SER A 20 4.26 -1.99 -11.78
N GLU A 21 4.05 -2.29 -13.06
CA GLU A 21 3.03 -1.62 -13.88
C GLU A 21 1.60 -2.04 -13.53
N GLN A 22 1.42 -3.20 -12.89
CA GLN A 22 0.10 -3.78 -12.62
C GLN A 22 -0.36 -3.51 -11.19
N PHE A 23 0.53 -3.61 -10.21
CA PHE A 23 0.17 -3.45 -8.80
C PHE A 23 1.32 -2.90 -7.97
N ALA A 24 0.99 -2.40 -6.79
CA ALA A 24 1.92 -2.00 -5.75
C ALA A 24 1.58 -2.68 -4.42
N ILE A 25 2.61 -2.94 -3.61
CA ILE A 25 2.47 -3.51 -2.27
C ILE A 25 3.05 -2.52 -1.26
N PHE A 26 2.25 -2.22 -0.24
CA PHE A 26 2.63 -1.42 0.92
C PHE A 26 2.61 -2.28 2.18
N GLN A 27 3.59 -2.08 3.07
CA GLN A 27 3.60 -2.69 4.39
C GLN A 27 3.72 -1.66 5.50
N ASN A 28 2.98 -1.88 6.59
CA ASN A 28 3.08 -1.09 7.81
C ASN A 28 3.12 -2.02 9.04
N PHE A 29 3.42 -1.46 10.22
CA PHE A 29 3.44 -2.17 11.50
C PHE A 29 4.28 -3.45 11.47
N LYS A 30 5.52 -3.35 10.95
CA LYS A 30 6.45 -4.49 10.77
C LYS A 30 5.86 -5.63 9.93
N GLY A 31 5.06 -5.31 8.91
CA GLY A 31 4.45 -6.28 8.01
C GLY A 31 3.08 -6.80 8.46
N ARG A 32 2.61 -6.45 9.68
CA ARG A 32 1.28 -6.83 10.18
C ARG A 32 0.12 -6.21 9.40
N VAL A 33 0.39 -5.19 8.59
CA VAL A 33 -0.58 -4.66 7.64
C VAL A 33 0.06 -4.68 6.27
N THR A 34 -0.58 -5.37 5.34
CA THR A 34 -0.21 -5.37 3.93
C THR A 34 -1.34 -4.77 3.11
N THR A 35 -1.03 -3.85 2.22
CA THR A 35 -1.99 -3.31 1.25
C THR A 35 -1.49 -3.55 -0.15
N GLN A 36 -2.27 -4.27 -0.94
CA GLN A 36 -2.06 -4.41 -2.36
C GLN A 36 -2.99 -3.45 -3.10
N VAL A 37 -2.45 -2.71 -4.06
CA VAL A 37 -3.21 -1.79 -4.89
C VAL A 37 -3.02 -2.18 -6.35
N ASP A 38 -4.11 -2.46 -7.06
CA ASP A 38 -4.10 -2.59 -8.52
C ASP A 38 -3.98 -1.20 -9.14
N LEU A 39 -2.95 -0.97 -9.96
CA LEU A 39 -2.65 0.35 -10.51
C LEU A 39 -3.47 0.70 -11.74
N LYS A 40 -4.16 -0.27 -12.35
CA LYS A 40 -5.04 -0.03 -13.51
C LYS A 40 -6.43 0.39 -13.07
N THR A 41 -6.94 -0.25 -12.02
CA THR A 41 -8.30 -0.05 -11.49
C THR A 41 -8.33 0.80 -10.24
N GLU A 42 -7.16 1.05 -9.64
CA GLU A 42 -6.99 1.78 -8.37
C GLU A 42 -7.74 1.12 -7.20
N GLN A 43 -8.11 -0.16 -7.34
CA GLN A 43 -8.72 -0.95 -6.27
C GLN A 43 -7.63 -1.42 -5.30
N MET A 44 -7.94 -1.36 -4.01
CA MET A 44 -7.03 -1.82 -2.96
C MET A 44 -7.64 -2.92 -2.11
N HIS A 45 -6.76 -3.82 -1.66
CA HIS A 45 -7.03 -4.84 -0.66
C HIS A 45 -6.03 -4.68 0.46
N ARG A 46 -6.52 -4.40 1.66
CA ARG A 46 -5.72 -4.29 2.87
C ARG A 46 -5.98 -5.49 3.76
N THR A 47 -4.94 -6.25 4.05
CA THR A 47 -4.96 -7.37 4.99
C THR A 47 -4.24 -6.96 6.27
N THR A 48 -4.94 -7.07 7.39
CA THR A 48 -4.35 -6.85 8.72
C THR A 48 -4.29 -8.19 9.45
N PHE A 49 -3.10 -8.49 9.98
CA PHE A 49 -2.85 -9.61 10.88
C PHE A 49 -3.12 -9.14 12.31
N ILE A 50 -4.16 -9.67 12.92
CA ILE A 50 -4.58 -9.35 14.29
C ILE A 50 -4.28 -10.59 15.14
N GLY A 51 -3.70 -10.40 16.33
CA GLY A 51 -3.45 -11.50 17.24
C GLY A 51 -1.97 -11.91 17.37
N GLU A 52 -1.25 -11.22 18.25
CA GLU A 52 -0.21 -11.86 19.05
C GLU A 52 -0.36 -11.38 20.50
N PRO A 53 -0.28 -12.27 21.50
CA PRO A 53 0.10 -13.69 21.42
C PRO A 53 -1.06 -14.69 21.17
N PHE A 54 -2.27 -14.25 20.81
CA PHE A 54 -3.43 -15.12 20.60
C PHE A 54 -3.87 -15.15 19.13
N ASP A 55 -4.33 -16.32 18.68
CA ASP A 55 -4.76 -16.76 17.34
C ASP A 55 -4.75 -15.69 16.22
N PRO A 56 -3.86 -15.82 15.21
CA PRO A 56 -3.78 -14.86 14.12
C PRO A 56 -5.04 -14.89 13.25
N GLU A 57 -5.80 -13.79 13.27
CA GLU A 57 -6.93 -13.54 12.40
C GLU A 57 -6.58 -12.57 11.26
N TYR A 58 -7.25 -12.76 10.12
CA TYR A 58 -7.12 -11.89 8.95
C TYR A 58 -8.35 -10.99 8.81
N GLN A 59 -8.14 -9.68 8.86
CA GLN A 59 -9.14 -8.70 8.43
C GLN A 59 -8.80 -8.20 7.04
N ILE A 60 -9.72 -8.38 6.07
CA ILE A 60 -9.58 -7.86 4.70
C ILE A 60 -10.50 -6.67 4.50
N LEU A 61 -9.92 -5.53 4.14
CA LEU A 61 -10.62 -4.31 3.78
C LEU A 61 -10.43 -4.02 2.30
N LYS A 62 -11.53 -3.80 1.58
CA LYS A 62 -11.54 -3.38 0.17
C LYS A 62 -11.84 -1.89 0.07
N GLY A 63 -11.14 -1.19 -0.81
CA GLY A 63 -11.33 0.24 -1.04
C GLY A 63 -10.68 0.72 -2.33
N HIS A 64 -10.51 2.04 -2.46
CA HIS A 64 -9.98 2.67 -3.67
C HIS A 64 -8.87 3.67 -3.33
N CYS A 65 -7.82 3.72 -4.14
CA CYS A 65 -6.64 4.57 -3.96
C CYS A 65 -6.41 5.46 -5.19
N LYS A 66 -7.03 6.64 -5.17
CA LYS A 66 -7.03 7.55 -6.33
C LYS A 66 -5.64 8.05 -6.70
N GLY A 67 -5.27 7.96 -7.96
CA GLY A 67 -4.05 8.54 -8.53
C GLY A 67 -2.75 7.85 -8.08
N VAL A 68 -2.84 6.67 -7.49
CA VAL A 68 -1.72 5.94 -6.86
C VAL A 68 -0.52 5.77 -7.78
N GLY A 69 -0.74 5.44 -9.06
CA GLY A 69 0.36 5.24 -10.01
C GLY A 69 1.16 6.51 -10.28
N LYS A 70 0.50 7.68 -10.27
CA LYS A 70 1.19 8.98 -10.44
C LYS A 70 2.07 9.29 -9.22
N VAL A 71 1.57 9.01 -8.03
CA VAL A 71 2.28 9.24 -6.76
C VAL A 71 3.52 8.35 -6.67
N ILE A 72 3.40 7.05 -6.93
CA ILE A 72 4.52 6.10 -6.90
C ILE A 72 5.63 6.51 -7.88
N ARG A 73 5.27 6.89 -9.11
CA ARG A 73 6.24 7.42 -10.09
C ARG A 73 6.91 8.71 -9.64
N GLY A 74 6.23 9.53 -8.85
CA GLY A 74 6.83 10.70 -8.18
C GLY A 74 7.95 10.26 -7.23
N TRP A 75 7.65 9.35 -6.31
CA TRP A 75 8.60 8.86 -5.33
C TRP A 75 9.81 8.14 -5.95
N GLN A 76 9.58 7.32 -6.98
CA GLN A 76 10.68 6.65 -7.69
C GLN A 76 11.64 7.64 -8.34
N ARG A 77 11.12 8.71 -8.94
CA ARG A 77 11.95 9.78 -9.53
C ARG A 77 12.73 10.55 -8.47
N GLU A 78 12.10 10.87 -7.34
CA GLU A 78 12.78 11.53 -6.21
C GLU A 78 13.91 10.66 -5.64
N ASN A 79 13.69 9.34 -5.52
CA ASN A 79 14.72 8.41 -5.05
C ASN A 79 15.86 8.27 -6.05
N ALA A 80 15.57 8.14 -7.35
CA ALA A 80 16.59 8.10 -8.40
C ALA A 80 17.44 9.40 -8.42
N SER A 81 16.80 10.56 -8.22
CA SER A 81 17.52 11.84 -8.11
C SER A 81 18.44 11.93 -6.89
N LYS A 82 18.13 11.21 -5.81
CA LYS A 82 18.93 11.19 -4.57
C LYS A 82 20.09 10.18 -4.63
N ASN A 83 19.96 9.13 -5.45
CA ASN A 83 20.98 8.10 -5.66
C ASN A 83 21.28 7.91 -7.17
N PRO A 84 22.01 8.85 -7.81
CA PRO A 84 22.22 8.85 -9.26
C PRO A 84 23.24 7.81 -9.78
N LEU A 85 23.85 7.01 -8.89
CA LEU A 85 24.94 6.07 -9.22
C LEU A 85 24.56 4.59 -9.09
N LEU A 86 23.24 4.30 -9.02
CA LEU A 86 22.66 2.98 -9.27
C LEU A 86 21.79 3.04 -10.53
#